data_AF-A0A7W5D2F1-F1
#
_entry.id   AF-A0A7W5D2F1-F1
#
_cell.length_a   1.000
_cell.length_b   1.000
_cell.length_c   1.000
_cell.angle_alpha   90.00
_cell.angle_beta   90.00
_cell.angle_gamma   90.00
#
_symmetry.space_group_name_H-M   'P 1'
#
loop_
_entity.id
_entity.type
_entity.pdbx_description
1 polymer ?
#
loop_
_entity_poly.entity_id
_entity_poly.type
_entity_poly.pdbx_seq_one_letter_code
_entity_poly.pdbx_strand_id
1 'polypeptide(L)'
;MKHLFKATKLGWDEEKEGIWFDSDKYTEEAARTEFEEYEGTTQEGYPYTGYEYDGQRYHSIAYLGEFEDDEMPHNDDELFEILAKQKRNS
;
A
#
# COMPACT_ATOMS: atom_id res chain seq x y z
N MET A 1 13.51 -3.46 9.13
CA MET A 1 12.86 -2.55 8.15
C MET A 1 11.62 -3.24 7.63
N LYS A 2 10.58 -2.48 7.30
CA LYS A 2 9.32 -3.00 6.80
C LYS A 2 8.89 -2.17 5.59
N HIS A 3 8.49 -2.86 4.53
CA HIS A 3 7.86 -2.25 3.38
C HIS A 3 6.44 -1.83 3.75
N LEU A 4 6.12 -0.56 3.55
CA LEU A 4 4.79 -0.01 3.77
C LEU A 4 4.06 0.12 2.43
N PHE A 5 2.92 -0.55 2.32
CA PHE A 5 1.97 -0.42 1.23
C PHE A 5 0.70 0.22 1.73
N LYS A 6 0.29 1.31 1.09
CA LYS A 6 -1.01 1.92 1.30
C LYS A 6 -2.02 1.32 0.35
N ALA A 7 -2.96 0.56 0.88
CA ALA A 7 -4.00 -0.08 0.12
C ALA A 7 -5.32 0.66 0.36
N THR A 8 -5.98 1.08 -0.71
CA THR A 8 -7.27 1.78 -0.64
C THR A 8 -8.38 0.77 -0.86
N LYS A 9 -9.26 0.55 0.11
CA LYS A 9 -10.35 -0.42 0.03
C LYS A 9 -11.33 -0.04 -1.09
N LEU A 10 -11.95 -1.06 -1.66
CA LEU A 10 -13.00 -0.87 -2.66
C LEU A 10 -14.30 -0.42 -1.97
N GLY A 11 -14.57 0.89 -1.95
CA GLY A 11 -15.78 1.47 -1.34
C GLY A 11 -15.83 2.99 -1.42
N TRP A 12 -16.98 3.59 -1.13
CA TRP A 12 -17.19 5.05 -1.15
C TRP A 12 -16.47 5.80 -0.04
N ASP A 13 -16.15 5.12 1.07
CA ASP A 13 -15.45 5.72 2.21
C ASP A 13 -13.94 5.91 2.00
N GLU A 14 -13.39 5.48 0.85
CA GLU A 14 -11.96 5.58 0.54
C GLU A 14 -11.06 5.12 1.71
N GLU A 15 -11.51 4.10 2.46
CA GLU A 15 -10.79 3.59 3.62
C GLU A 15 -9.41 3.12 3.19
N LYS A 16 -8.38 3.74 3.77
CA LYS A 16 -6.98 3.42 3.51
C LYS A 16 -6.45 2.55 4.63
N GLU A 17 -5.75 1.51 4.25
CA GLU A 17 -5.10 0.59 5.17
C GLU A 17 -3.61 0.51 4.86
N GLY A 18 -2.79 0.59 5.91
CA GLY A 18 -1.34 0.40 5.80
C GLY A 18 -1.00 -1.07 6.01
N ILE A 19 -0.55 -1.73 4.94
CA ILE A 19 -0.09 -3.11 4.97
C ILE A 19 1.42 -3.12 5.06
N TRP A 20 1.93 -3.87 6.03
CA TRP A 20 3.34 -3.92 6.37
C TRP A 20 3.92 -5.28 6.00
N PHE A 21 4.95 -5.29 5.18
CA PHE A 21 5.71 -6.49 4.86
C PHE A 21 7.11 -6.39 5.46
N ASP A 22 7.63 -7.50 5.97
CA ASP A 22 8.97 -7.55 6.52
C ASP A 22 10.00 -7.49 5.39
N SER A 23 10.84 -6.44 5.35
CA SER A 23 11.85 -6.24 4.29
C SER A 23 12.94 -7.31 4.33
N ASP A 24 13.15 -7.98 5.47
CA ASP A 24 14.08 -9.11 5.58
C ASP A 24 13.56 -10.35 4.81
N LYS A 25 12.24 -10.48 4.66
CA LYS A 25 11.59 -11.64 4.03
C LYS A 25 11.05 -11.37 2.64
N TYR A 26 10.57 -10.16 2.38
CA TYR A 26 9.92 -9.76 1.14
C TYR A 26 10.65 -8.54 0.60
N THR A 27 10.99 -8.56 -0.68
CA THR A 27 11.40 -7.35 -1.41
C THR A 27 10.15 -6.57 -1.85
N GLU A 28 10.31 -5.30 -2.26
CA GLU A 28 9.21 -4.50 -2.83
C GLU A 28 8.42 -5.27 -3.89
N GLU A 29 9.12 -5.91 -4.83
CA GLU A 29 8.52 -6.69 -5.91
C GLU A 29 7.79 -7.93 -5.39
N ALA A 30 8.36 -8.63 -4.41
CA ALA A 30 7.74 -9.81 -3.80
C ALA A 30 6.48 -9.43 -3.02
N ALA A 31 6.55 -8.40 -2.19
CA ALA A 31 5.41 -7.87 -1.46
C ALA A 31 4.32 -7.38 -2.40
N ARG A 32 4.67 -6.73 -3.51
CA ARG A 32 3.71 -6.33 -4.55
C ARG A 32 3.05 -7.54 -5.22
N THR A 33 3.78 -8.65 -5.37
CA THR A 33 3.26 -9.89 -5.96
C THR A 33 2.29 -10.62 -5.04
N GLU A 34 2.39 -10.46 -3.72
CA GLU A 34 1.42 -11.02 -2.77
C GLU A 34 0.01 -10.42 -2.96
N PHE A 35 -0.08 -9.24 -3.58
CA PHE A 35 -1.36 -8.65 -3.98
C PHE A 35 -1.83 -9.30 -5.29
N GLU A 36 -2.86 -10.13 -5.20
CA GLU A 36 -3.44 -10.79 -6.37
C GLU A 36 -4.23 -9.75 -7.19
N GLU A 37 -3.73 -9.44 -8.39
CA GLU A 37 -4.42 -8.56 -9.32
C GLU A 37 -5.70 -9.22 -9.83
N TYR A 38 -6.82 -8.53 -9.69
CA TYR A 38 -8.10 -8.98 -10.23
C TYR A 38 -8.72 -7.92 -11.13
N GLU A 39 -9.36 -8.37 -12.21
CA GLU A 39 -10.17 -7.49 -13.06
C GLU A 39 -11.59 -7.43 -12.51
N GLY A 40 -11.98 -6.26 -12.01
CA GLY A 40 -13.34 -5.94 -11.63
C GLY A 40 -14.05 -5.13 -12.72
N THR A 41 -15.35 -5.00 -12.59
CA THR A 41 -16.15 -4.08 -13.40
C THR A 41 -16.85 -3.11 -12.47
N THR A 42 -16.71 -1.81 -12.74
CA THR A 42 -17.42 -0.77 -11.98
C THR A 42 -18.92 -0.90 -12.22
N GLN A 43 -19.72 -0.28 -11.35
CA GLN A 43 -21.19 -0.28 -11.49
C GLN A 43 -21.66 0.34 -12.82
N GLU A 44 -20.84 1.21 -13.42
CA GLU A 44 -21.08 1.84 -14.73
C GLU A 44 -20.62 0.99 -15.92
N GLY A 45 -20.04 -0.19 -15.69
CA GLY A 45 -19.61 -1.12 -16.75
C GLY A 45 -18.17 -0.91 -17.25
N TYR A 46 -17.36 -0.10 -16.55
CA TYR A 46 -15.95 0.08 -16.91
C TYR A 46 -15.08 -0.98 -16.23
N PRO A 47 -14.18 -1.66 -16.97
CA PRO A 47 -13.22 -2.56 -16.35
C PRO A 47 -12.24 -1.76 -15.47
N TYR A 48 -11.90 -2.30 -14.31
CA TYR A 48 -10.84 -1.77 -13.45
C TYR A 48 -9.98 -2.92 -12.93
N THR A 49 -8.70 -2.65 -12.69
CA THR A 49 -7.80 -3.59 -12.03
C THR A 49 -7.78 -3.25 -10.55
N GLY A 50 -8.18 -4.19 -9.70
CA GLY A 50 -8.04 -4.13 -8.25
C GLY A 50 -7.00 -5.13 -7.76
N TYR A 51 -6.78 -5.10 -6.46
CA TYR A 51 -5.80 -5.95 -5.77
C TYR A 51 -6.46 -6.66 -4.60
N GLU A 52 -6.31 -7.97 -4.47
CA GLU A 52 -6.80 -8.75 -3.34
C GLU A 52 -5.62 -9.20 -2.47
N TYR A 53 -5.71 -8.99 -1.16
CA TYR A 53 -4.71 -9.43 -0.20
C TYR A 53 -5.38 -9.80 1.13
N ASP A 54 -5.00 -10.96 1.69
CA ASP A 54 -5.56 -11.53 2.92
C ASP A 54 -7.10 -11.62 2.92
N GLY A 55 -7.71 -11.88 1.75
CA GLY A 55 -9.17 -11.93 1.56
C GLY A 55 -9.85 -10.56 1.55
N GLN A 56 -9.08 -9.47 1.57
CA GLN A 56 -9.58 -8.11 1.48
C GLN A 56 -9.30 -7.51 0.09
N ARG A 57 -10.29 -6.82 -0.47
CA ARG A 57 -10.21 -6.24 -1.82
C ARG A 57 -9.93 -4.75 -1.77
N TYR A 58 -8.87 -4.36 -2.47
CA TYR A 58 -8.42 -3.01 -2.62
C TYR A 58 -8.62 -2.55 -4.07
N HIS A 59 -8.95 -1.28 -4.22
CA HIS A 59 -9.02 -0.60 -5.50
C HIS A 59 -7.63 -0.26 -6.03
N SER A 60 -6.74 0.18 -5.15
CA SER A 60 -5.39 0.57 -5.50
C SER A 60 -4.43 0.28 -4.36
N ILE A 61 -3.21 -0.11 -4.71
CA ILE A 61 -2.09 -0.24 -3.79
C ILE A 61 -1.02 0.77 -4.19
N ALA A 62 -0.47 1.49 -3.22
CA ALA A 62 0.60 2.44 -3.40
C ALA A 62 1.74 2.06 -2.45
N TYR A 63 2.90 1.72 -3.02
CA TYR A 63 4.09 1.51 -2.23
C TYR A 63 4.62 2.85 -1.73
N LEU A 64 4.84 2.95 -0.42
CA LEU A 64 5.31 4.17 0.21
C LEU A 64 6.81 4.14 0.44
N GLY A 65 7.37 3.01 0.83
CA GLY A 65 8.81 2.88 1.10
C GLY A 65 9.11 1.87 2.19
N GLU A 66 10.38 1.82 2.58
CA GLU A 66 10.85 1.04 3.73
C GLU A 66 11.00 1.94 4.94
N PHE A 67 10.43 1.49 6.05
CA PHE A 67 10.46 2.18 7.34
C PHE A 67 11.01 1.26 8.42
N GLU A 68 11.65 1.85 9.43
CA GLU A 68 11.98 1.14 10.65
C GLU A 68 10.75 1.03 11.56
N ASP A 69 10.75 0.07 12.48
CA ASP A 69 9.64 -0.12 13.43
C ASP A 69 9.46 1.11 14.35
N ASP A 70 10.54 1.87 14.58
CA ASP A 70 10.53 3.11 15.38
C ASP A 70 10.11 4.36 14.58
N GLU A 71 10.17 4.30 13.23
CA GLU A 71 9.81 5.40 12.33
C GLU A 71 8.46 5.18 11.64
N MET A 72 7.54 4.47 12.31
CA MET A 72 6.22 4.20 11.77
C MET A 72 5.35 5.47 11.79
N PRO A 73 4.92 5.99 10.63
CA PRO A 73 3.96 7.09 10.62
C PRO A 73 2.64 6.65 11.24
N HIS A 74 2.15 7.42 12.22
CA HIS A 74 0.83 7.18 12.80
C HIS A 74 -0.30 7.73 11.92
N ASN A 75 0.00 8.65 11.00
CA ASN A 75 -0.96 9.29 10.12
C ASN A 75 -0.34 9.60 8.74
N ASP A 76 -1.20 9.91 7.77
CA ASP A 76 -0.78 10.28 6.42
C ASP A 76 0.18 11.49 6.40
N ASP A 77 -0.02 12.48 7.27
CA ASP A 77 0.82 13.69 7.30
C ASP A 77 2.27 13.35 7.70
N GLU A 78 2.43 12.57 8.79
CA GLU A 78 3.75 12.08 9.24
C GLU A 78 4.42 11.22 8.16
N LEU A 79 3.65 10.39 7.47
CA LEU A 79 4.15 9.60 6.36
C LEU A 79 4.74 10.49 5.26
N PHE A 80 4.02 11.53 4.83
CA PHE A 80 4.53 12.46 3.82
C PHE A 80 5.79 13.19 4.29
N GLU A 81 5.87 13.55 5.56
CA GLU A 81 7.06 14.18 6.14
C GLU A 81 8.28 13.25 6.14
N ILE A 82 8.11 11.97 6.52
CA ILE A 82 9.19 10.98 6.52
C ILE A 82 9.68 10.70 5.10
N LEU A 83 8.76 10.51 4.15
CA LEU A 83 9.10 10.33 2.72
C LEU A 83 9.83 11.53 2.13
N ALA A 84 9.40 12.75 2.48
CA ALA A 84 10.05 13.97 2.05
C ALA A 84 11.47 14.11 2.63
N LYS A 85 11.69 13.66 3.87
CA LYS A 85 13.01 13.62 4.51
C LYS A 85 13.91 12.57 3.85
N GLN A 86 13.45 11.34 3.64
CA GLN A 86 14.22 10.29 2.96
C GLN A 86 14.71 10.74 1.57
N LYS A 87 13.84 11.39 0.77
CA LYS A 87 14.23 11.93 -0.55
C LYS A 87 15.25 13.07 -0.49
N ARG A 88 15.28 13.86 0.59
CA ARG A 88 16.23 14.97 0.76
C ARG A 88 17.62 14.53 1.19
N ASN A 89 17.72 13.36 1.80
CA ASN A 89 18.97 12.81 2.35
C ASN A 89 19.65 11.80 1.41
N SER A 90 19.12 11.60 0.19
CA SER A 90 19.61 10.66 -0.81
C SER A 90 20.40 11.31 -1.95
#